data_AF-A0A7Y0BFT1-F1
#
_entry.id   AF-A0A7Y0BFT1-F1
#
_cell.length_a   1.000
_cell.length_b   1.000
_cell.length_c   1.000
_cell.angle_alpha   90.00
_cell.angle_beta   90.00
_cell.angle_gamma   90.00
#
_symmetry.space_group_name_H-M   'P 1'
#
loop_
_entity.id
_entity.type
_entity.pdbx_description
1 polymer ?
#
loop_
_entity_poly.entity_id
_entity_poly.type
_entity_poly.pdbx_seq_one_letter_code
_entity_poly.pdbx_strand_id
1 'polypeptide(L)'
;MAFAGEKTLTLGARQTTGGVANPMNFDHAAHRTVLKDFIRAVQGGTTPAVTGQSALRVQQVIEAIMTSSKTGAAVDLQASAMIA
;
A
#
# COMPACT_ATOMS: atom_id res chain seq x y z
N MET A 1 -17.48 -10.31 -20.14
CA MET A 1 -18.54 -10.12 -19.14
C MET A 1 -18.55 -11.36 -18.27
N ALA A 2 -18.46 -11.23 -16.95
CA ALA A 2 -18.48 -12.37 -16.03
C ALA A 2 -19.80 -12.32 -15.24
N PHE A 3 -20.53 -13.43 -15.25
CA PHE A 3 -21.83 -13.56 -14.59
C PHE A 3 -21.64 -14.21 -13.21
N ALA A 4 -22.07 -13.53 -12.16
CA ALA A 4 -22.28 -14.09 -10.83
C ALA A 4 -23.73 -13.79 -10.44
N GLY A 5 -24.64 -14.70 -10.80
CA GLY A 5 -26.10 -14.51 -10.73
C GLY A 5 -26.70 -13.74 -11.91
N GLU A 6 -28.02 -13.45 -11.87
CA GLU A 6 -28.79 -12.72 -12.90
C GLU A 6 -28.34 -11.27 -13.15
N LYS A 7 -27.24 -10.83 -12.51
CA LYS A 7 -26.75 -9.45 -12.59
C LYS A 7 -25.54 -9.37 -13.52
N THR A 8 -25.69 -8.66 -14.62
CA THR A 8 -24.59 -8.31 -15.51
C THR A 8 -23.58 -7.42 -14.77
N LEU A 9 -22.34 -7.89 -14.62
CA LEU A 9 -21.24 -7.12 -14.03
C LEU A 9 -20.35 -6.54 -15.13
N THR A 10 -20.22 -5.21 -15.12
CA THR A 10 -19.25 -4.49 -15.96
C THR A 10 -17.92 -4.37 -15.22
N LEU A 11 -16.91 -5.09 -15.70
CA LEU A 11 -15.56 -5.07 -15.14
C LEU A 11 -14.73 -3.92 -15.72
N GLY A 12 -13.87 -3.30 -14.92
CA GLY A 12 -12.91 -2.30 -15.38
C GLY A 12 -13.43 -0.86 -15.53
N ALA A 13 -14.66 -0.58 -15.08
CA ALA A 13 -15.18 0.79 -15.04
C ALA A 13 -14.38 1.67 -14.05
N ARG A 14 -14.17 2.95 -14.41
CA ARG A 14 -13.52 3.96 -13.56
C ARG A 14 -14.32 4.12 -12.25
N GLN A 15 -13.67 3.87 -11.12
CA GLN A 15 -14.25 4.10 -9.79
C GLN A 15 -13.80 5.47 -9.27
N THR A 16 -14.52 6.02 -8.27
CA THR A 16 -14.12 7.27 -7.60
C THR A 16 -13.38 6.96 -6.29
N THR A 17 -13.16 7.94 -5.41
CA THR A 17 -12.64 7.64 -4.07
C THR A 17 -13.79 7.06 -3.23
N GLY A 18 -13.76 5.74 -3.02
CA GLY A 18 -14.77 5.03 -2.24
C GLY A 18 -14.91 5.57 -0.83
N GLY A 19 -16.13 5.90 -0.44
CA GLY A 19 -16.53 6.14 0.95
C GLY A 19 -17.34 4.96 1.49
N VAL A 20 -17.64 4.97 2.80
CA VAL A 20 -18.31 3.88 3.53
C VAL A 20 -19.64 3.44 2.89
N ALA A 21 -20.28 4.32 2.11
CA ALA A 21 -21.53 4.07 1.39
C ALA A 21 -21.42 3.03 0.25
N ASN A 22 -20.23 2.80 -0.32
CA ASN A 22 -20.02 1.74 -1.29
C ASN A 22 -18.57 1.23 -1.24
N PRO A 23 -18.32 0.13 -0.49
CA PRO A 23 -17.00 -0.49 -0.40
C PRO A 23 -16.41 -0.94 -1.74
N MET A 24 -17.24 -1.12 -2.79
CA MET A 24 -16.74 -1.51 -4.12
C MET A 24 -16.24 -0.32 -4.96
N ASN A 25 -16.45 0.91 -4.50
CA ASN A 25 -16.08 2.12 -5.25
C ASN A 25 -14.66 2.61 -4.90
N PHE A 26 -13.76 1.77 -4.39
CA PHE A 26 -12.35 2.17 -4.25
C PHE A 26 -11.65 2.12 -5.60
N ASP A 27 -11.13 3.26 -6.07
CA ASP A 27 -10.23 3.29 -7.23
C ASP A 27 -8.92 2.53 -6.92
N HIS A 28 -8.41 1.83 -7.94
CA HIS A 28 -7.18 1.05 -7.87
C HIS A 28 -5.98 1.78 -8.50
N ALA A 29 -6.13 3.04 -8.90
CA ALA A 29 -5.09 3.81 -9.55
C ALA A 29 -3.78 3.88 -8.75
N ALA A 30 -3.86 4.07 -7.43
CA ALA A 30 -2.67 4.11 -6.57
C ALA A 30 -1.89 2.78 -6.59
N HIS A 31 -2.60 1.65 -6.44
CA HIS A 31 -2.00 0.31 -6.56
C HIS A 31 -1.37 0.09 -7.94
N ARG A 32 -2.08 0.50 -9.01
CA ARG A 32 -1.58 0.41 -10.38
C ARG A 32 -0.27 1.20 -10.56
N THR A 33 -0.15 2.38 -9.96
CA THR A 33 1.07 3.20 -10.03
C THR A 33 2.26 2.49 -9.38
N VAL A 34 2.08 1.93 -8.18
CA VAL A 34 3.14 1.17 -7.48
C VAL A 34 3.58 -0.05 -8.30
N LEU A 35 2.63 -0.82 -8.85
CA LEU A 35 2.95 -1.99 -9.67
C LEU A 35 3.69 -1.63 -10.95
N LYS A 36 3.30 -0.53 -11.62
CA LYS A 36 3.99 -0.05 -12.83
C LYS A 36 5.43 0.34 -12.55
N ASP A 37 5.68 1.02 -11.44
CA ASP A 37 7.03 1.40 -11.03
C ASP A 37 7.89 0.17 -10.75
N PHE A 38 7.35 -0.80 -10.00
CA PHE A 38 8.04 -2.05 -9.71
C PHE A 38 8.40 -2.83 -10.98
N ILE A 39 7.45 -3.00 -11.91
CA ILE A 39 7.70 -3.70 -13.17
C ILE A 39 8.79 -2.98 -13.99
N ARG A 40 8.73 -1.65 -14.07
CA ARG A 40 9.75 -0.86 -14.78
C ARG A 40 11.13 -1.04 -14.15
N ALA A 41 11.22 -1.01 -12.82
CA ALA A 41 12.46 -1.21 -12.09
C ALA A 41 13.07 -2.59 -12.37
N VAL A 42 12.26 -3.64 -12.37
CA VAL A 42 12.69 -5.01 -12.73
C VAL A 42 13.19 -5.08 -14.17
N GLN A 43 12.46 -4.50 -15.12
CA GLN A 43 12.85 -4.51 -16.54
C GLN A 43 14.12 -3.70 -16.81
N GLY A 44 14.30 -2.58 -16.10
CA GLY A 44 15.45 -1.70 -16.25
C GLY A 44 16.66 -2.05 -15.39
N GLY A 45 16.55 -3.02 -14.47
CA GLY A 45 17.59 -3.32 -13.49
C GLY A 45 17.87 -2.17 -12.52
N THR A 46 16.88 -1.30 -12.25
CA THR A 46 17.00 -0.16 -11.33
C THR A 46 16.26 -0.42 -10.02
N THR A 47 16.50 0.41 -9.01
CA THR A 47 15.73 0.37 -7.75
C THR A 47 14.34 0.97 -7.95
N PRO A 48 13.24 0.32 -7.48
CA PRO A 48 11.91 0.92 -7.49
C PRO A 48 11.81 2.06 -6.46
N ALA A 49 10.82 2.93 -6.63
CA ALA A 49 10.55 4.03 -5.70
C ALA A 49 10.26 3.55 -4.26
N VAL A 50 9.72 2.34 -4.12
CA VAL A 50 9.46 1.69 -2.82
C VAL A 50 10.20 0.36 -2.76
N THR A 51 11.20 0.27 -1.88
CA THR A 51 12.01 -0.95 -1.66
C THR A 51 11.49 -1.77 -0.48
N GLY A 52 11.88 -3.05 -0.40
CA GLY A 52 11.57 -3.87 0.78
C GLY A 52 12.15 -3.30 2.07
N GLN A 53 13.37 -2.74 2.00
CA GLN A 53 14.03 -2.08 3.14
C GLN A 53 13.25 -0.84 3.60
N SER A 54 12.65 -0.08 2.68
CA SER A 54 11.81 1.06 3.04
C SER A 54 10.56 0.65 3.82
N ALA A 55 10.00 -0.54 3.55
CA ALA A 55 8.82 -1.06 4.25
C ALA A 55 9.12 -1.41 5.72
N LEU A 56 10.34 -1.86 6.04
CA LEU A 56 10.74 -2.17 7.42
C LEU A 56 10.66 -0.94 8.34
N ARG A 57 10.99 0.25 7.83
CA ARG A 57 10.89 1.50 8.61
C ARG A 57 9.45 1.83 8.99
N VAL A 58 8.50 1.57 8.10
CA VAL A 58 7.07 1.75 8.39
C VAL A 58 6.63 0.79 9.49
N GLN A 59 7.05 -0.48 9.44
CA GLN A 59 6.76 -1.46 10.48
C GLN A 59 7.31 -1.04 11.85
N GLN A 60 8.54 -0.49 11.90
CA GLN A 60 9.12 0.04 13.14
C GLN A 60 8.29 1.18 13.75
N VAL A 61 7.77 2.09 12.91
CA VAL A 61 6.89 3.18 13.37
C VAL A 61 5.58 2.62 13.93
N ILE A 62 4.98 1.64 13.24
CA ILE A 62 3.74 0.99 13.71
C ILE A 62 3.98 0.34 15.08
N GLU A 63 5.07 -0.41 15.25
CA GLU A 63 5.41 -1.03 16.53
C GLU A 63 5.62 0.01 17.64
N ALA A 64 6.27 1.13 17.33
CA ALA A 64 6.48 2.21 18.29
C ALA A 64 5.16 2.88 18.70
N ILE A 65 4.22 3.09 17.77
CA ILE A 65 2.87 3.60 18.06
C ILE A 65 2.13 2.62 18.99
N MET A 66 2.18 1.33 18.67
CA MET A 66 1.53 0.29 19.46
C MET A 66 2.14 0.20 20.87
N THR A 67 3.45 0.32 21.00
CA THR A 67 4.17 0.33 22.29
C THR A 67 3.86 1.59 23.09
N SER A 68 3.87 2.76 22.46
CA SER A 68 3.52 4.03 23.12
C SER A 68 2.09 4.00 23.65
N SER A 69 1.13 3.50 22.86
CA SER A 69 -0.26 3.35 23.29
C SER A 69 -0.43 2.44 24.51
N LYS A 70 0.40 1.41 24.67
CA LYS A 70 0.34 0.49 25.82
C LYS A 70 0.99 1.07 27.07
N THR A 71 2.03 1.88 26.91
CA THR A 71 2.87 2.36 28.01
C THR A 71 2.52 3.77 28.47
N GLY A 72 1.80 4.54 27.65
CA GLY A 72 1.50 5.94 27.91
C GLY A 72 2.73 6.86 27.83
N ALA A 73 3.82 6.40 27.21
CA ALA A 73 5.08 7.13 27.11
C ALA A 73 5.54 7.22 25.64
N ALA A 74 6.38 8.21 25.36
CA ALA A 74 7.05 8.32 24.07
C ALA A 74 8.03 7.14 23.88
N VAL A 75 8.14 6.65 22.65
CA VAL A 75 9.05 5.57 22.26
C VAL A 75 10.01 6.10 21.20
N ASP A 76 11.31 5.98 21.44
CA ASP A 76 12.31 6.38 20.47
C ASP A 76 12.35 5.40 19.29
N LEU A 77 12.42 5.95 18.08
CA LEU A 77 12.60 5.18 16.87
C LEU A 77 14.09 4.86 16.68
N GLN A 78 14.41 3.59 16.42
CA GLN A 78 15.77 3.23 16.03
C GLN A 78 16.11 3.84 14.67
N ALA A 79 17.23 4.56 14.60
CA ALA A 79 17.79 4.99 13.33
C ALA A 79 18.22 3.75 12.54
N SER A 80 17.56 3.50 11.42
CA SER A 80 17.96 2.41 10.52
C SER A 80 19.31 2.76 9.87
N ALA A 81 20.31 1.89 10.03
CA ALA A 81 21.51 1.96 9.21
C ALA A 81 21.10 1.84 7.73
N MET A 82 21.56 2.78 6.89
CA MET A 82 21.43 2.67 5.44
C MET A 82 22.36 1.54 5.00
N ILE A 83 21.83 0.33 4.84
CA ILE A 83 22.57 -0.74 4.17
C ILE A 83 22.45 -0.42 2.68
N ALA A 84 23.56 0.07 2.11
CA ALA A 84 23.72 0.39 0.69
C ALA A 84 23.68 -0.87 -0.17
#